data_AF-A0A1F5GQJ4-F1
#
_entry.id   AF-A0A1F5GQJ4-F1
#
_cell.length_a   1.000
_cell.length_b   1.000
_cell.length_c   1.000
_cell.angle_alpha   90.00
_cell.angle_beta   90.00
_cell.angle_gamma   90.00
#
_symmetry.space_group_name_H-M   'P 1'
#
loop_
_entity.id
_entity.type
_entity.pdbx_description
1 polymer ?
#
loop_
_entity_poly.entity_id
_entity_poly.type
_entity_poly.pdbx_seq_one_letter_code
_entity_poly.pdbx_strand_id
1 'polypeptide(L)'
;MLQSNSKFTISQFLKRFPNDDACLEEIKNLRWPDGLIPCEKCNKETKHYKLKGRTAYSCEFCRNQVYPLAGTIFDKSTTSLTLWFYAMYLMAQTRAGISAKQLQRELGTTYKTAWRIFKQIRTLMADTDGLSLNGIVEVDETFVGGKATNRKTKFLDGQKPKEVVMGMIQRGGHAYFKHIPNTGKWTLLNQIKENVSPRATIYSDEYGGYYHLPKFGYRHESVNHLLETVRGEVHTQNIENFWSHLKRGITGVYRVVSKKYLQCYVDEYAFRFNNRFAGGGMFDLLLRQIAEVKMIKAT
;
A
#
# COMPACT_ATOMS: atom_id res chain seq x y z
N MET A 1 8.95 23.67 3.91
CA MET A 1 7.61 24.27 3.99
C MET A 1 6.59 23.15 4.12
N LEU A 2 6.01 22.97 5.31
CA LEU A 2 4.91 22.03 5.54
C LEU A 2 3.68 22.58 4.81
N GLN A 3 3.31 21.97 3.68
CA GLN A 3 2.13 22.38 2.92
C GLN A 3 0.87 22.22 3.78
N SER A 4 -0.05 23.17 3.62
CA SER A 4 -1.24 23.32 4.44
C SER A 4 -2.05 22.01 4.50
N ASN A 5 -2.57 21.72 5.69
CA ASN A 5 -3.42 20.57 6.00
C ASN A 5 -4.82 20.74 5.38
N SER A 6 -4.88 21.06 4.09
CA SER A 6 -6.11 21.27 3.35
C SER A 6 -6.79 19.92 3.12
N LYS A 7 -8.02 19.81 3.59
CA LYS A 7 -8.85 18.61 3.41
C LYS A 7 -9.21 18.50 1.94
N PHE A 8 -8.90 17.38 1.28
CA PHE A 8 -9.37 17.09 -0.09
C PHE A 8 -10.79 16.52 -0.04
N THR A 9 -11.80 17.38 -0.17
CA THR A 9 -13.20 16.99 0.02
C THR A 9 -13.81 16.34 -1.22
N ILE A 10 -14.97 15.68 -1.05
CA ILE A 10 -15.70 15.09 -2.17
C ILE A 10 -16.11 16.17 -3.19
N SER A 11 -16.51 17.36 -2.74
CA SER A 11 -16.85 18.48 -3.63
C SER A 11 -15.65 18.95 -4.45
N GLN A 12 -14.45 18.99 -3.86
CA GLN A 12 -13.23 19.32 -4.58
C GLN A 12 -12.85 18.22 -5.58
N PHE A 13 -13.01 16.95 -5.19
CA PHE A 13 -12.81 15.81 -6.09
C PHE A 13 -13.72 15.89 -7.32
N LEU A 14 -15.03 16.07 -7.12
CA LEU A 14 -16.01 16.18 -8.21
C LEU A 14 -15.74 17.38 -9.12
N LYS A 15 -15.27 18.50 -8.55
CA LYS A 15 -14.87 19.69 -9.33
C LYS A 15 -13.62 19.43 -10.17
N ARG A 16 -12.64 18.68 -9.63
CA ARG A 16 -11.38 18.35 -10.33
C ARG A 16 -11.60 17.29 -11.42
N PHE A 17 -12.51 16.34 -11.19
CA PHE A 17 -12.75 15.22 -12.09
C PHE A 17 -14.24 15.11 -12.48
N PRO A 18 -14.76 16.09 -13.25
CA PRO A 18 -16.17 16.12 -13.63
C PRO A 18 -16.55 15.05 -14.68
N ASN A 19 -15.59 14.49 -15.40
CA ASN A 19 -15.81 13.51 -16.46
C ASN A 19 -14.53 12.68 -16.75
N ASP A 20 -14.68 11.65 -17.58
CA ASP A 20 -13.59 10.73 -17.92
C ASP A 20 -12.45 11.40 -18.70
N ASP A 21 -12.73 12.45 -19.49
CA ASP A 21 -11.69 13.20 -20.20
C ASP A 21 -10.77 13.96 -19.23
N ALA A 22 -11.33 14.53 -18.15
CA ALA A 22 -10.55 15.17 -17.09
C ALA A 22 -9.64 14.16 -16.37
N CYS A 23 -10.16 12.96 -16.05
CA CYS A 23 -9.33 11.90 -15.46
C CYS A 23 -8.22 11.44 -16.41
N LEU A 24 -8.52 11.34 -17.70
CA LEU A 24 -7.55 10.90 -18.70
C LEU A 24 -6.44 11.93 -18.93
N GLU A 25 -6.79 13.22 -18.95
CA GLU A 25 -5.81 14.31 -19.06
C GLU A 25 -4.88 14.33 -17.84
N GLU A 26 -5.41 14.08 -16.63
CA GLU A 26 -4.59 13.93 -15.42
C GLU A 26 -3.54 12.82 -15.57
N ILE A 27 -3.96 11.63 -16.04
CA ILE A 27 -3.03 10.50 -16.25
C ILE A 27 -1.98 10.84 -17.30
N LYS A 28 -2.38 11.49 -18.40
CA LYS A 28 -1.44 11.94 -19.43
C LYS A 28 -0.40 12.90 -18.84
N ASN A 29 -0.84 13.90 -18.07
CA ASN A 29 0.06 14.89 -17.48
C ASN A 29 1.00 14.28 -16.45
N LEU A 30 0.57 13.25 -15.71
CA LEU A 30 1.45 12.51 -14.81
C LEU A 30 2.54 11.72 -15.54
N ARG A 31 2.23 11.16 -16.72
CA ARG A 31 3.20 10.42 -17.55
C ARG A 31 4.13 11.33 -18.33
N TRP A 32 3.63 12.49 -18.76
CA TRP A 32 4.37 13.46 -19.56
C TRP A 32 4.13 14.88 -19.03
N PRO A 33 4.83 15.27 -17.93
CA PRO A 33 4.61 16.55 -17.25
C PRO A 33 4.88 17.78 -18.11
N ASP A 34 5.86 17.70 -19.02
CA ASP A 34 6.23 18.80 -19.91
C ASP A 34 5.24 18.99 -21.08
N GLY A 35 4.22 18.13 -21.20
CA GLY A 35 3.21 18.17 -22.24
C GLY A 35 3.70 17.73 -23.63
N LEU A 36 5.01 17.50 -23.79
CA LEU A 36 5.61 16.90 -24.98
C LEU A 36 5.74 15.39 -24.78
N ILE A 37 5.28 14.63 -25.77
CA ILE A 37 5.34 13.17 -25.75
C ILE A 37 6.31 12.71 -26.85
N PRO A 38 7.31 11.87 -26.52
CA PRO A 38 8.20 11.28 -27.52
C PRO A 38 7.39 10.34 -28.41
N CYS A 39 7.37 10.63 -29.72
CA CYS A 39 6.63 9.85 -30.69
C CYS A 39 7.50 8.73 -31.29
N GLU A 40 7.16 7.46 -31.01
CA GLU A 40 7.91 6.29 -31.49
C GLU A 40 7.99 6.16 -33.02
N LYS A 41 7.06 6.77 -33.76
CA LYS A 41 7.01 6.66 -35.23
C LYS A 41 7.87 7.71 -35.94
N CYS A 42 7.90 8.95 -35.43
CA CYS A 42 8.66 10.05 -36.06
C CYS A 42 9.86 10.53 -35.25
N ASN A 43 10.12 9.93 -34.08
CA ASN A 43 11.25 10.22 -33.19
C ASN A 43 11.40 11.70 -32.82
N LYS A 44 10.27 12.40 -32.68
CA LYS A 44 10.20 13.80 -32.22
C LYS A 44 9.44 13.87 -30.91
N GLU A 45 9.83 14.79 -30.05
CA GLU A 45 9.02 15.22 -28.91
C GLU A 45 8.01 16.26 -29.38
N THR A 46 6.73 15.91 -29.31
CA THR A 46 5.68 16.73 -29.94
C THR A 46 4.46 16.82 -29.05
N LYS A 47 3.65 17.85 -29.29
CA LYS A 47 2.28 17.87 -28.78
C LYS A 47 1.51 16.68 -29.37
N HIS A 48 0.64 16.12 -28.54
CA HIS A 48 -0.34 15.12 -28.96
C HIS A 48 -1.74 15.61 -28.58
N TYR A 49 -2.65 15.57 -29.55
CA TYR A 49 -4.00 16.09 -29.42
C TYR A 49 -4.99 14.99 -29.09
N LYS A 50 -5.93 15.30 -28.20
CA LYS A 50 -6.97 14.37 -27.76
C LYS A 50 -7.84 13.92 -28.95
N LEU A 51 -8.01 12.60 -29.12
CA LEU A 51 -8.98 12.07 -30.09
C LEU A 51 -10.37 11.98 -29.47
N LYS A 52 -11.38 12.53 -30.16
CA LYS A 52 -12.78 12.52 -29.70
C LYS A 52 -13.30 11.08 -29.55
N GLY A 53 -13.90 10.78 -28.41
CA GLY A 53 -14.52 9.47 -28.13
C GLY A 53 -13.56 8.29 -27.97
N ARG A 54 -12.25 8.54 -27.86
CA ARG A 54 -11.24 7.48 -27.65
C ARG A 54 -10.37 7.83 -26.47
N THR A 55 -9.78 6.86 -25.79
CA THR A 55 -8.78 7.09 -24.72
C THR A 55 -7.36 7.32 -25.28
N ALA A 56 -7.27 7.89 -26.48
CA ALA A 56 -6.02 8.06 -27.22
C ALA A 56 -5.72 9.53 -27.54
N TYR A 57 -4.44 9.82 -27.80
CA TYR A 57 -3.94 11.11 -28.28
C TYR A 57 -3.11 10.89 -29.54
N SER A 58 -3.18 11.83 -30.49
CA SER A 58 -2.53 11.72 -31.79
C SER A 58 -1.41 12.75 -31.94
N CYS A 59 -0.24 12.29 -32.39
CA CYS A 59 0.91 13.13 -32.71
C CYS A 59 0.54 14.21 -33.73
N GLU A 60 1.00 15.43 -33.49
CA GLU A 60 0.82 16.57 -34.39
C GLU A 60 1.34 16.32 -35.82
N PHE A 61 2.48 15.62 -35.95
CA PHE A 61 3.18 15.49 -37.23
C PHE A 61 2.83 14.21 -38.00
N CYS A 62 2.91 13.04 -37.36
CA CYS A 62 2.79 11.76 -38.05
C CYS A 62 1.48 11.00 -37.74
N ARG A 63 0.60 11.62 -36.93
CA ARG A 63 -0.68 11.07 -36.47
C ARG A 63 -0.61 9.77 -35.66
N ASN A 64 0.59 9.29 -35.32
CA ASN A 64 0.75 8.12 -34.45
C ASN A 64 -0.01 8.31 -33.14
N GLN A 65 -0.63 7.25 -32.65
CA GLN A 65 -1.50 7.31 -31.48
C GLN A 65 -0.76 6.80 -30.24
N VAL A 66 -0.95 7.51 -29.14
CA VAL A 66 -0.50 7.10 -27.82
C VAL A 66 -1.69 6.91 -26.90
N TYR A 67 -1.60 5.94 -26.01
CA TYR A 67 -2.67 5.54 -25.10
C TYR A 67 -2.18 5.72 -23.66
N PRO A 68 -2.54 6.82 -22.97
CA PRO A 68 -2.04 7.10 -21.63
C PRO A 68 -2.34 6.00 -20.61
N LEU A 69 -3.45 5.28 -20.80
CA LEU A 69 -3.89 4.19 -19.93
C LEU A 69 -3.12 2.88 -20.15
N ALA A 70 -2.40 2.72 -21.25
CA ALA A 70 -1.70 1.49 -21.56
C ALA A 70 -0.67 1.15 -20.48
N GLY A 71 -0.70 -0.08 -19.97
CA GLY A 71 0.16 -0.57 -18.89
C GLY A 71 -0.26 -0.17 -17.46
N THR A 72 -1.34 0.61 -17.32
CA THR A 72 -1.87 1.03 -16.01
C THR A 72 -2.96 0.08 -15.49
N ILE A 73 -3.42 0.29 -14.26
CA ILE A 73 -4.60 -0.42 -13.70
C ILE A 73 -5.91 -0.18 -14.48
N PHE A 74 -5.95 0.86 -15.31
CA PHE A 74 -7.08 1.20 -16.16
C PHE A 74 -7.03 0.53 -17.53
N ASP A 75 -5.90 -0.10 -17.87
CA ASP A 75 -5.70 -0.70 -19.18
C ASP A 75 -6.75 -1.79 -19.45
N LYS A 76 -7.31 -1.75 -20.66
CA LYS A 76 -8.39 -2.63 -21.15
C LYS A 76 -9.62 -2.67 -20.22
N SER A 77 -9.83 -1.66 -19.38
CA SER A 77 -11.05 -1.53 -18.59
C SER A 77 -12.16 -0.88 -19.40
N THR A 78 -13.37 -1.43 -19.32
CA THR A 78 -14.60 -0.79 -19.82
C THR A 78 -15.30 0.04 -18.75
N THR A 79 -14.78 0.04 -17.51
CA THR A 79 -15.31 0.89 -16.44
C THR A 79 -14.83 2.32 -16.63
N SER A 80 -15.72 3.29 -16.43
CA SER A 80 -15.41 4.71 -16.58
C SER A 80 -14.26 5.14 -15.66
N LEU A 81 -13.43 6.07 -16.14
CA LEU A 81 -12.29 6.58 -15.38
C LEU A 81 -12.74 7.36 -14.14
N THR A 82 -13.88 8.04 -14.22
CA THR A 82 -14.54 8.68 -13.08
C THR A 82 -14.84 7.72 -11.93
N LEU A 83 -15.34 6.51 -12.22
CA LEU A 83 -15.59 5.49 -11.19
C LEU A 83 -14.29 4.94 -10.61
N TRP A 84 -13.26 4.74 -11.44
CA TRP A 84 -11.94 4.37 -10.97
C TRP A 84 -11.33 5.41 -10.03
N PHE A 85 -11.37 6.68 -10.41
CA PHE A 85 -10.86 7.79 -9.61
C PHE A 85 -11.65 7.94 -8.32
N TYR A 86 -12.98 7.77 -8.36
CA TYR A 86 -13.80 7.81 -7.16
C TYR A 86 -13.48 6.66 -6.21
N ALA A 87 -13.25 5.46 -6.72
CA ALA A 87 -12.79 4.33 -5.92
C ALA A 87 -11.44 4.60 -5.25
N MET A 88 -10.48 5.15 -5.99
CA MET A 88 -9.18 5.57 -5.46
C MET A 88 -9.33 6.62 -4.36
N TYR A 89 -10.17 7.63 -4.59
CA TYR A 89 -10.48 8.67 -3.62
C TYR A 89 -11.05 8.08 -2.32
N LEU A 90 -12.04 7.19 -2.41
CA LEU A 90 -12.61 6.52 -1.23
C LEU A 90 -11.57 5.70 -0.46
N MET A 91 -10.72 4.95 -1.16
CA MET A 91 -9.70 4.12 -0.53
C MET A 91 -8.58 4.94 0.13
N ALA A 92 -8.23 6.09 -0.45
CA ALA A 92 -7.28 7.04 0.12
C ALA A 92 -7.83 7.73 1.37
N GLN A 93 -9.13 8.09 1.39
CA GLN A 93 -9.73 8.84 2.49
C GLN A 93 -10.18 7.97 3.67
N THR A 94 -10.50 6.69 3.44
CA THR A 94 -10.98 5.79 4.49
C THR A 94 -9.82 5.23 5.32
N ARG A 95 -9.63 5.68 6.56
CA ARG A 95 -8.49 5.24 7.41
C ARG A 95 -8.54 3.77 7.81
N ALA A 96 -9.73 3.25 8.14
CA ALA A 96 -9.97 1.84 8.43
C ALA A 96 -10.26 1.00 7.15
N GLY A 97 -10.26 1.64 5.98
CA GLY A 97 -10.58 1.02 4.71
C GLY A 97 -12.07 0.85 4.43
N ILE A 98 -12.34 0.33 3.24
CA ILE A 98 -13.68 0.15 2.67
C ILE A 98 -13.84 -1.29 2.18
N SER A 99 -14.98 -1.93 2.41
CA SER A 99 -15.22 -3.28 1.89
C SER A 99 -15.54 -3.25 0.40
N ALA A 100 -15.23 -4.31 -0.33
CA ALA A 100 -15.60 -4.43 -1.75
C ALA A 100 -17.13 -4.35 -1.98
N LYS A 101 -17.94 -4.79 -1.01
CA LYS A 101 -19.42 -4.61 -1.05
C LYS A 101 -19.84 -3.16 -0.86
N GLN A 102 -19.16 -2.40 0.00
CA GLN A 102 -19.44 -0.97 0.11
C GLN A 102 -19.01 -0.26 -1.17
N LEU A 103 -17.82 -0.56 -1.69
CA LEU A 103 -17.36 -0.01 -2.97
C LEU A 103 -18.33 -0.32 -4.11
N GLN A 104 -18.91 -1.52 -4.16
CA GLN A 104 -19.96 -1.87 -5.11
C GLN A 104 -21.15 -0.90 -5.07
N ARG A 105 -21.64 -0.57 -3.86
CA ARG A 105 -22.77 0.35 -3.67
C ARG A 105 -22.42 1.77 -4.09
N GLU A 106 -21.24 2.24 -3.69
CA GLU A 106 -20.73 3.57 -4.04
C GLU A 106 -20.57 3.74 -5.55
N LEU A 107 -20.08 2.72 -6.24
CA LEU A 107 -19.83 2.78 -7.69
C LEU A 107 -21.05 2.42 -8.54
N GLY A 108 -22.10 1.82 -7.96
CA GLY A 108 -23.24 1.31 -8.73
C GLY A 108 -22.87 0.19 -9.72
N THR A 109 -21.80 -0.57 -9.46
CA THR A 109 -21.31 -1.63 -10.37
C THR A 109 -21.61 -3.03 -9.84
N THR A 110 -21.23 -4.06 -10.60
CA THR A 110 -21.27 -5.44 -10.10
C THR A 110 -20.20 -5.64 -9.00
N TYR A 111 -20.44 -6.59 -8.09
CA TYR A 111 -19.44 -6.96 -7.09
C TYR A 111 -18.10 -7.38 -7.72
N LYS A 112 -18.13 -8.12 -8.84
CA LYS A 112 -16.92 -8.57 -9.55
C LYS A 112 -16.10 -7.39 -10.05
N THR A 113 -16.76 -6.36 -10.59
CA THR A 113 -16.13 -5.11 -11.02
C THR A 113 -15.52 -4.37 -9.84
N ALA A 114 -16.30 -4.13 -8.79
CA ALA A 114 -15.84 -3.45 -7.58
C ALA A 114 -14.65 -4.18 -6.93
N TRP A 115 -14.71 -5.51 -6.83
CA TRP A 115 -13.62 -6.32 -6.29
C TRP A 115 -12.35 -6.25 -7.15
N ARG A 116 -12.49 -6.26 -8.49
CA ARG A 116 -11.34 -6.07 -9.40
C ARG A 116 -10.70 -4.69 -9.19
N ILE A 117 -11.52 -3.63 -9.16
CA ILE A 117 -11.05 -2.26 -8.94
C ILE A 117 -10.27 -2.17 -7.63
N PHE A 118 -10.90 -2.65 -6.56
CA PHE A 118 -10.34 -2.67 -5.22
C PHE A 118 -9.00 -3.41 -5.16
N LYS A 119 -8.91 -4.57 -5.82
CA LYS A 119 -7.65 -5.35 -5.89
C LYS A 119 -6.56 -4.60 -6.65
N GLN A 120 -6.88 -3.98 -7.79
CA GLN A 120 -5.92 -3.24 -8.61
C GLN A 120 -5.42 -1.97 -7.91
N ILE A 121 -6.28 -1.25 -7.19
CA ILE A 121 -5.83 -0.07 -6.43
C ILE A 121 -4.84 -0.48 -5.32
N ARG A 122 -5.05 -1.64 -4.67
CA ARG A 122 -4.11 -2.14 -3.67
C ARG A 122 -2.75 -2.52 -4.21
N THR A 123 -2.64 -2.90 -5.49
CA THR A 123 -1.31 -3.16 -6.06
C THR A 123 -0.49 -1.90 -6.17
N LEU A 124 -1.13 -0.72 -6.23
CA LEU A 124 -0.44 0.57 -6.15
C LEU A 124 0.03 0.84 -4.71
N MET A 125 -0.78 0.50 -3.71
CA MET A 125 -0.44 0.64 -2.29
C MET A 125 0.66 -0.33 -1.81
N ALA A 126 1.07 -1.29 -2.64
CA ALA A 126 2.13 -2.22 -2.32
C ALA A 126 3.47 -1.48 -2.21
N ASP A 127 4.18 -1.73 -1.12
CA ASP A 127 5.52 -1.22 -0.95
C ASP A 127 6.50 -2.08 -1.76
N THR A 128 6.96 -1.56 -2.89
CA THR A 128 7.86 -2.27 -3.82
C THR A 128 9.31 -1.83 -3.70
N ASP A 129 9.57 -0.79 -2.91
CA ASP A 129 10.91 -0.28 -2.71
C ASP A 129 11.64 -1.10 -1.64
N GLY A 130 12.86 -1.54 -1.99
CA GLY A 130 13.78 -2.18 -1.05
C GLY A 130 14.26 -1.15 -0.03
N LEU A 131 13.47 -0.94 1.01
CA LEU A 131 13.77 0.04 2.04
C LEU A 131 14.87 -0.49 2.96
N SER A 132 15.91 0.33 3.16
CA SER A 132 16.89 0.11 4.22
C SER A 132 16.52 1.00 5.41
N LEU A 133 15.63 0.49 6.27
CA LEU A 133 15.25 1.14 7.52
C LEU A 133 16.49 1.35 8.38
N ASN A 134 16.63 2.52 8.98
CA ASN A 134 17.82 2.93 9.73
C ASN A 134 17.46 3.65 11.04
N GLY A 135 18.48 4.07 11.79
CA GLY A 135 18.29 4.70 13.10
C GLY A 135 17.70 3.70 14.10
N ILE A 136 16.58 4.04 14.71
CA ILE A 136 15.85 3.16 15.64
C ILE A 136 14.71 2.48 14.88
N VAL A 137 14.72 1.15 14.88
CA VAL A 137 13.71 0.31 14.20
C VAL A 137 13.01 -0.60 15.20
N GLU A 138 11.70 -0.46 15.32
CA GLU A 138 10.84 -1.35 16.11
C GLU A 138 10.47 -2.57 15.26
N VAL A 139 10.66 -3.77 15.80
CA VAL A 139 10.30 -5.04 15.14
C VAL A 139 9.40 -5.87 16.03
N ASP A 140 8.36 -6.46 15.43
CA ASP A 140 7.38 -7.28 16.12
C ASP A 140 6.60 -8.12 15.10
N GLU A 141 5.87 -9.12 15.59
CA GLU A 141 5.02 -9.97 14.78
C GLU A 141 3.60 -10.02 15.33
N THR A 142 2.66 -10.13 14.40
CA THR A 142 1.26 -10.36 14.73
C THR A 142 0.71 -11.58 14.01
N PHE A 143 -0.25 -12.22 14.66
CA PHE A 143 -1.02 -13.32 14.10
C PHE A 143 -2.38 -12.82 13.61
N VAL A 144 -2.74 -13.19 12.37
CA VAL A 144 -4.00 -12.83 11.71
C VAL A 144 -4.72 -14.11 11.28
N GLY A 145 -5.99 -14.26 11.64
CA GLY A 145 -6.78 -15.42 11.24
C GLY A 145 -7.72 -15.92 12.35
N GLY A 146 -8.25 -17.13 12.15
CA GLY A 146 -9.28 -17.74 13.00
C GLY A 146 -8.83 -18.03 14.43
N LYS A 147 -9.75 -18.63 15.22
CA LYS A 147 -9.60 -18.93 16.66
C LYS A 147 -8.51 -19.94 17.01
N ALA A 148 -7.59 -20.28 16.10
CA ALA A 148 -6.47 -21.14 16.44
C ALA A 148 -5.66 -20.55 17.59
N THR A 149 -5.37 -21.37 18.59
CA THR A 149 -4.53 -20.98 19.72
C THR A 149 -3.12 -20.63 19.23
N ASN A 150 -2.48 -19.64 19.85
CA ASN A 150 -1.13 -19.20 19.47
C ASN A 150 -0.12 -20.31 19.78
N ARG A 151 0.18 -21.18 18.79
CA ARG A 151 1.31 -22.14 18.66
C ARG A 151 1.67 -23.07 19.85
N LYS A 152 1.11 -22.90 21.06
CA LYS A 152 1.44 -23.63 22.30
C LYS A 152 0.53 -24.82 22.61
N THR A 153 -0.56 -25.01 21.88
CA THR A 153 -1.49 -26.15 22.08
C THR A 153 -1.72 -26.86 20.76
N LYS A 154 -1.76 -28.21 20.80
CA LYS A 154 -2.15 -29.05 19.66
C LYS A 154 -3.43 -28.46 19.05
N PHE A 155 -3.44 -28.28 17.74
CA PHE A 155 -4.63 -27.79 17.02
C PHE A 155 -5.80 -28.73 17.33
N LEU A 156 -6.91 -28.17 17.83
CA LEU A 156 -8.17 -28.90 17.82
C LEU A 156 -8.59 -29.09 16.36
N ASP A 157 -9.24 -30.21 16.08
CA ASP A 157 -9.65 -30.56 14.72
C ASP A 157 -10.52 -29.45 14.10
N GLY A 158 -10.22 -29.06 12.86
CA GLY A 158 -10.87 -27.95 12.16
C GLY A 158 -10.34 -26.53 12.43
N GLN A 159 -9.34 -26.31 13.29
CA GLN A 159 -8.73 -24.99 13.47
C GLN A 159 -7.76 -24.64 12.32
N LYS A 160 -8.05 -23.59 11.56
CA LYS A 160 -7.10 -23.05 10.57
C LYS A 160 -5.94 -22.33 11.26
N PRO A 161 -4.68 -22.59 10.89
CA PRO A 161 -3.53 -21.90 11.46
C PRO A 161 -3.66 -20.39 11.23
N LYS A 162 -3.20 -19.60 12.20
CA LYS A 162 -3.07 -18.16 12.02
C LYS A 162 -1.92 -17.88 11.07
N GLU A 163 -2.12 -16.89 10.21
CA GLU A 163 -1.06 -16.32 9.37
C GLU A 163 -0.21 -15.36 10.20
N VAL A 164 1.07 -15.26 9.87
CA VAL A 164 2.03 -14.41 10.60
C VAL A 164 2.41 -13.21 9.75
N VAL A 165 2.29 -12.02 10.31
CA VAL A 165 2.79 -10.79 9.69
C VAL A 165 3.89 -10.23 10.59
N MET A 166 5.06 -10.00 10.02
CA MET A 166 6.16 -9.29 10.67
C MET A 166 6.12 -7.83 10.26
N GLY A 167 6.35 -6.94 11.21
CA GLY A 167 6.46 -5.51 10.97
C GLY A 167 7.81 -4.97 11.40
N MET A 168 8.24 -3.93 10.72
CA MET A 168 9.46 -3.18 10.99
C MET A 168 9.14 -1.70 10.83
N ILE A 169 9.23 -0.90 11.89
CA ILE A 169 8.93 0.54 11.86
C ILE A 169 10.16 1.34 12.24
N GLN A 170 10.66 2.15 11.32
CA GLN A 170 11.64 3.19 11.65
C GLN A 170 10.92 4.32 12.40
N ARG A 171 11.43 4.68 13.59
CA ARG A 171 10.86 5.79 14.37
C ARG A 171 10.97 7.10 13.62
N GLY A 172 9.86 7.83 13.57
CA GLY A 172 9.74 9.09 12.81
C GLY A 172 9.81 8.90 11.28
N GLY A 173 9.87 7.67 10.79
CA GLY A 173 10.08 7.36 9.39
C GLY A 173 9.07 6.35 8.85
N HIS A 174 9.60 5.48 8.00
CA HIS A 174 8.85 4.52 7.21
C HIS A 174 8.60 3.20 7.96
N ALA A 175 7.51 2.52 7.61
CA ALA A 175 7.13 1.23 8.13
C ALA A 175 6.97 0.21 7.02
N TYR A 176 7.54 -0.97 7.22
CA TYR A 176 7.52 -2.10 6.30
C TYR A 176 6.89 -3.32 6.98
N PHE A 177 6.07 -4.05 6.23
CA PHE A 177 5.33 -5.19 6.78
C PHE A 177 5.25 -6.34 5.79
N LYS A 178 5.48 -7.56 6.28
CA LYS A 178 5.50 -8.76 5.45
C LYS A 178 4.73 -9.91 6.06
N HIS A 179 3.85 -10.52 5.28
CA HIS A 179 3.27 -11.83 5.53
C HIS A 179 4.35 -12.89 5.34
N ILE A 180 4.73 -13.56 6.43
CA ILE A 180 5.84 -14.50 6.50
C ILE A 180 5.34 -15.92 6.84
N PRO A 181 6.09 -16.97 6.48
CA PRO A 181 5.64 -18.34 6.70
C PRO A 181 5.62 -18.76 8.18
N ASN A 182 6.46 -18.16 9.03
CA ASN A 182 6.58 -18.50 10.46
C ASN A 182 7.46 -17.48 11.22
N THR A 183 7.37 -17.47 12.55
CA THR A 183 8.24 -16.67 13.46
C THR A 183 9.58 -17.35 13.78
N GLY A 184 10.07 -18.22 12.90
CA GLY A 184 11.33 -18.92 13.11
C GLY A 184 12.51 -17.97 13.00
N LYS A 185 13.53 -18.14 13.85
CA LYS A 185 14.76 -17.31 13.91
C LYS A 185 15.30 -16.91 12.53
N TRP A 186 15.49 -17.88 11.62
CA TRP A 186 16.06 -17.61 10.30
C TRP A 186 15.13 -16.80 9.39
N THR A 187 13.82 -17.03 9.48
CA THR A 187 12.82 -16.25 8.73
C THR A 187 12.87 -14.79 9.16
N LEU A 188 12.87 -14.53 10.46
CA LEU A 188 12.92 -13.18 11.03
C LEU A 188 14.24 -12.47 10.70
N LEU A 189 15.36 -13.15 10.92
CA LEU A 189 16.68 -12.62 10.61
C LEU A 189 16.83 -12.27 9.13
N ASN A 190 16.30 -13.10 8.22
CA ASN A 190 16.36 -12.82 6.79
C ASN A 190 15.59 -11.54 6.43
N GLN A 191 14.37 -11.38 6.97
CA GLN A 191 13.59 -10.16 6.77
C GLN A 191 14.28 -8.92 7.34
N ILE A 192 14.90 -9.02 8.52
CA ILE A 192 15.67 -7.91 9.10
C ILE A 192 16.88 -7.57 8.23
N LYS A 193 17.64 -8.56 7.75
CA LYS A 193 18.81 -8.33 6.89
C LYS A 193 18.45 -7.68 5.56
N GLU A 194 17.32 -8.05 4.98
CA GLU A 194 16.86 -7.51 3.70
C GLU A 194 16.38 -6.04 3.83
N ASN A 195 15.80 -5.66 4.97
CA ASN A 195 15.06 -4.40 5.11
C ASN A 195 15.60 -3.43 6.17
N VAL A 196 16.58 -3.84 6.99
CA VAL A 196 17.10 -3.04 8.10
C VAL A 196 18.61 -2.91 7.97
N SER A 197 19.08 -1.67 7.95
CA SER A 197 20.50 -1.32 7.94
C SER A 197 21.23 -2.00 9.10
N PRO A 198 22.40 -2.62 8.87
CA PRO A 198 23.22 -3.19 9.95
C PRO A 198 23.65 -2.18 11.02
N ARG A 199 23.59 -0.88 10.72
CA ARG A 199 23.90 0.21 11.66
C ARG A 199 22.71 0.63 12.53
N ALA A 200 21.52 0.10 12.27
CA ALA A 200 20.33 0.42 13.04
C ALA A 200 20.38 -0.21 14.44
N THR A 201 19.68 0.42 15.37
CA THR A 201 19.32 -0.15 16.67
C THR A 201 17.93 -0.74 16.56
N ILE A 202 17.79 -2.02 16.87
CA ILE A 202 16.54 -2.75 16.82
C ILE A 202 15.93 -2.81 18.22
N TYR A 203 14.65 -2.45 18.33
CA TYR A 203 13.84 -2.64 19.53
C TYR A 203 12.74 -3.66 19.28
N SER A 204 12.61 -4.64 20.17
CA SER A 204 11.56 -5.67 20.11
C SER A 204 10.95 -5.93 21.49
N ASP A 205 9.94 -6.78 21.54
CA ASP A 205 9.54 -7.44 22.78
C ASP A 205 10.57 -8.53 23.19
N GLU A 206 10.30 -9.25 24.28
CA GLU A 206 11.13 -10.36 24.76
C GLU A 206 10.99 -11.68 23.95
N TYR A 207 10.49 -11.62 22.72
CA TYR A 207 10.35 -12.83 21.93
C TYR A 207 11.71 -13.51 21.67
N GLY A 208 11.74 -14.82 21.95
CA GLY A 208 12.88 -15.73 21.75
C GLY A 208 13.57 -15.60 20.39
N GLY A 209 12.79 -15.21 19.37
CA GLY A 209 13.23 -14.99 18.01
C GLY A 209 14.27 -13.88 17.87
N TYR A 210 14.40 -12.92 18.78
CA TYR A 210 15.27 -11.75 18.58
C TYR A 210 16.60 -11.78 19.37
N TYR A 211 16.74 -12.61 20.41
CA TYR A 211 17.94 -12.66 21.27
C TYR A 211 19.28 -12.86 20.54
N HIS A 212 19.24 -13.38 19.32
CA HIS A 212 20.45 -13.67 18.55
C HIS A 212 20.91 -12.49 17.68
N LEU A 213 20.14 -11.41 17.55
CA LEU A 213 20.46 -10.26 16.69
C LEU A 213 21.87 -9.68 16.95
N PRO A 214 22.34 -9.53 18.21
CA PRO A 214 23.72 -9.09 18.48
C PRO A 214 24.79 -9.97 17.84
N LYS A 215 24.56 -11.29 17.73
CA LYS A 215 25.50 -12.23 17.09
C LYS A 215 25.62 -12.02 15.58
N PHE A 216 24.68 -11.28 14.97
CA PHE A 216 24.68 -10.95 13.55
C PHE A 216 24.96 -9.48 13.28
N GLY A 217 25.49 -8.75 14.27
CA GLY A 217 25.99 -7.38 14.09
C GLY A 217 24.99 -6.26 14.35
N TYR A 218 23.77 -6.58 14.82
CA TYR A 218 22.77 -5.58 15.17
C TYR A 218 22.90 -5.15 16.64
N ARG A 219 22.69 -3.86 16.91
CA ARG A 219 22.38 -3.41 18.28
C ARG A 219 20.93 -3.77 18.58
N HIS A 220 20.68 -4.49 19.66
CA HIS A 220 19.34 -4.96 20.01
C HIS A 220 19.06 -4.73 21.48
N GLU A 221 17.90 -4.14 21.76
CA GLU A 221 17.35 -4.05 23.11
C GLU A 221 15.90 -4.55 23.10
N SER A 222 15.48 -5.17 24.19
CA SER A 222 14.12 -5.67 24.36
C SER A 222 13.43 -5.04 25.56
N VAL A 223 12.09 -4.95 25.47
CA VAL A 223 11.22 -4.52 26.57
C VAL A 223 10.37 -5.69 27.03
N ASN A 224 10.27 -5.87 28.34
CA ASN A 224 9.42 -6.87 28.93
C ASN A 224 8.01 -6.33 29.19
N HIS A 225 7.07 -6.55 28.27
CA HIS A 225 5.69 -6.10 28.41
C HIS A 225 4.92 -6.66 29.63
N LEU A 226 5.47 -7.65 30.35
CA LEU A 226 4.90 -8.14 31.61
C LEU A 226 5.36 -7.30 32.84
N LEU A 227 6.48 -6.59 32.73
CA LEU A 227 7.09 -5.83 33.82
C LEU A 227 7.05 -4.31 33.56
N GLU A 228 7.26 -3.89 32.32
CA GLU A 228 7.34 -2.49 31.92
C GLU A 228 6.93 -2.34 30.44
N THR A 229 6.09 -1.36 30.11
CA THR A 229 5.70 -1.08 28.70
C THR A 229 6.67 -0.10 28.02
N VAL A 230 7.48 0.62 28.79
CA VAL A 230 8.46 1.60 28.33
C VAL A 230 9.66 1.60 29.27
N ARG A 231 10.88 1.45 28.73
CA ARG A 231 12.14 1.67 29.46
C ARG A 231 12.93 2.77 28.77
N GLY A 232 12.71 4.03 29.18
CA GLY A 232 13.31 5.19 28.52
C GLY A 232 12.90 5.26 27.05
N GLU A 233 13.87 5.23 26.14
CA GLU A 233 13.60 5.18 24.70
C GLU A 233 13.25 3.77 24.19
N VAL A 234 13.38 2.69 24.97
CA VAL A 234 13.11 1.33 24.49
C VAL A 234 11.61 1.04 24.62
N HIS A 235 10.92 0.89 23.48
CA HIS A 235 9.49 0.52 23.38
C HIS A 235 9.10 0.11 21.95
N THR A 236 7.97 -0.60 21.80
CA THR A 236 7.35 -1.06 20.54
C THR A 236 5.97 -0.45 20.26
N GLN A 237 5.67 0.71 20.86
CA GLN A 237 4.34 1.34 20.77
C GLN A 237 3.88 1.68 19.35
N ASN A 238 4.77 2.05 18.43
CA ASN A 238 4.36 2.43 17.08
C ASN A 238 3.84 1.21 16.32
N ILE A 239 4.54 0.08 16.45
CA ILE A 239 4.17 -1.17 15.78
C ILE A 239 2.92 -1.80 16.41
N GLU A 240 2.77 -1.72 17.74
CA GLU A 240 1.55 -2.14 18.42
C GLU A 240 0.32 -1.33 17.99
N ASN A 241 0.46 -0.02 17.83
CA ASN A 241 -0.59 0.85 17.33
C ASN A 241 -1.00 0.43 15.91
N PHE A 242 -0.03 0.17 15.04
CA PHE A 242 -0.29 -0.35 13.69
C PHE A 242 -1.08 -1.66 13.73
N TRP A 243 -0.68 -2.64 14.55
CA TRP A 243 -1.41 -3.90 14.72
C TRP A 243 -2.84 -3.70 15.20
N SER A 244 -3.04 -2.75 16.10
CA SER A 244 -4.34 -2.33 16.61
C SER A 244 -5.27 -1.89 15.46
N HIS A 245 -4.77 -1.05 14.56
CA HIS A 245 -5.52 -0.59 13.39
C HIS A 245 -5.79 -1.73 12.40
N LEU A 246 -4.76 -2.50 12.04
CA LEU A 246 -4.88 -3.61 11.10
C LEU A 246 -5.92 -4.64 11.56
N LYS A 247 -5.85 -5.09 12.83
CA LYS A 247 -6.77 -6.12 13.37
C LYS A 247 -8.20 -5.63 13.47
N ARG A 248 -8.42 -4.38 13.88
CA ARG A 248 -9.77 -3.79 13.93
C ARG A 248 -10.35 -3.62 12.53
N GLY A 249 -9.51 -3.22 11.57
CA GLY A 249 -9.84 -3.18 10.16
C GLY A 249 -10.29 -4.51 9.59
N ILE A 250 -9.47 -5.55 9.78
CA ILE A 250 -9.77 -6.92 9.36
C ILE A 250 -11.07 -7.41 10.00
N THR A 251 -11.22 -7.28 11.31
CA THR A 251 -12.41 -7.78 12.02
C THR A 251 -13.67 -6.98 11.70
N GLY A 252 -13.56 -5.66 11.55
CA GLY A 252 -14.71 -4.75 11.39
C GLY A 252 -15.15 -4.60 9.94
N VAL A 253 -14.22 -4.22 9.05
CA VAL A 253 -14.52 -3.83 7.66
C VAL A 253 -14.54 -5.05 6.73
N TYR A 254 -13.51 -5.89 6.82
CA TYR A 254 -13.34 -6.99 5.87
C TYR A 254 -13.92 -8.32 6.35
N ARG A 255 -14.13 -8.45 7.67
CA ARG A 255 -14.53 -9.65 8.42
C ARG A 255 -13.53 -10.80 8.35
N VAL A 256 -13.14 -11.22 7.14
CA VAL A 256 -12.22 -12.33 6.90
C VAL A 256 -11.32 -11.99 5.71
N VAL A 257 -10.03 -12.27 5.86
CA VAL A 257 -9.03 -12.14 4.79
C VAL A 257 -8.38 -13.50 4.57
N SER A 258 -8.28 -13.95 3.32
CA SER A 258 -7.62 -15.21 3.00
C SER A 258 -6.10 -15.02 2.96
N LYS A 259 -5.36 -16.11 3.25
CA LYS A 259 -3.90 -16.18 3.14
C LYS A 259 -3.38 -15.56 1.84
N LYS A 260 -4.01 -15.90 0.71
CA LYS A 260 -3.63 -15.45 -0.63
C LYS A 260 -3.60 -13.93 -0.78
N TYR A 261 -4.47 -13.21 -0.08
CA TYR A 261 -4.61 -11.77 -0.23
C TYR A 261 -4.09 -10.98 0.97
N LEU A 262 -3.67 -11.64 2.04
CA LEU A 262 -3.32 -10.97 3.30
C LEU A 262 -2.28 -9.86 3.11
N GLN A 263 -1.22 -10.11 2.34
CA GLN A 263 -0.20 -9.10 2.06
C GLN A 263 -0.80 -7.81 1.48
N CYS A 264 -1.70 -7.90 0.49
CA CYS A 264 -2.30 -6.70 -0.11
C CYS A 264 -3.13 -5.87 0.89
N TYR A 265 -3.69 -6.50 1.92
CA TYR A 265 -4.40 -5.78 2.99
C TYR A 265 -3.41 -5.17 3.97
N VAL A 266 -2.31 -5.85 4.27
CA VAL A 266 -1.22 -5.30 5.09
C VAL A 266 -0.62 -4.08 4.41
N ASP A 267 -0.36 -4.15 3.11
CA ASP A 267 0.17 -3.06 2.28
C ASP A 267 -0.74 -1.83 2.28
N GLU A 268 -2.06 -2.01 2.17
CA GLU A 268 -3.03 -0.90 2.27
C GLU A 268 -2.89 -0.15 3.60
N TYR A 269 -2.67 -0.87 4.70
CA TYR A 269 -2.48 -0.25 6.01
C TYR A 269 -1.11 0.38 6.16
N ALA A 270 -0.07 -0.27 5.62
CA ALA A 270 1.29 0.26 5.57
C ALA A 270 1.33 1.59 4.81
N PHE A 271 0.73 1.64 3.62
CA PHE A 271 0.60 2.84 2.81
C PHE A 271 -0.05 3.99 3.59
N ARG A 272 -1.15 3.72 4.29
CA ARG A 272 -1.82 4.74 5.13
C ARG A 272 -0.98 5.20 6.29
N PHE A 273 -0.26 4.28 6.93
CA PHE A 273 0.62 4.60 8.04
C PHE A 273 1.76 5.50 7.55
N ASN A 274 2.46 5.12 6.48
CA ASN A 274 3.58 5.85 5.92
C ASN A 274 3.17 7.24 5.43
N ASN A 275 1.96 7.38 4.89
CA ASN A 275 1.45 8.63 4.35
C ASN A 275 0.51 9.39 5.30
N ARG A 276 0.46 9.03 6.60
CA ARG A 276 -0.53 9.55 7.56
C ARG A 276 -0.56 11.08 7.70
N PHE A 277 0.56 11.74 7.41
CA PHE A 277 0.74 13.19 7.44
C PHE A 277 0.52 13.88 6.08
N ALA A 278 0.25 13.13 5.01
CA ALA A 278 0.00 13.70 3.68
C ALA A 278 -1.35 14.45 3.56
N GLY A 279 -2.20 14.42 4.60
CA GLY A 279 -3.51 15.07 4.56
C GLY A 279 -4.37 14.54 3.41
N GLY A 280 -4.87 15.45 2.55
CA GLY A 280 -5.59 15.10 1.31
C GLY A 280 -4.71 14.53 0.19
N GLY A 281 -3.39 14.54 0.34
CA GLY A 281 -2.43 14.16 -0.71
C GLY A 281 -2.28 12.65 -0.95
N MET A 282 -2.88 11.77 -0.13
CA MET A 282 -2.82 10.32 -0.37
C MET A 282 -3.42 9.91 -1.72
N PHE A 283 -4.46 10.61 -2.18
CA PHE A 283 -5.05 10.37 -3.49
C PHE A 283 -4.06 10.70 -4.61
N ASP A 284 -3.38 11.85 -4.53
CA ASP A 284 -2.37 12.25 -5.51
C ASP A 284 -1.15 11.31 -5.50
N LEU A 285 -0.79 10.74 -4.34
CA LEU A 285 0.25 9.71 -4.26
C LEU A 285 -0.14 8.44 -5.03
N LEU A 286 -1.38 7.95 -4.89
CA LEU A 286 -1.86 6.81 -5.68
C LEU A 286 -1.88 7.12 -7.18
N LEU A 287 -2.24 8.36 -7.55
CA LEU A 287 -2.20 8.79 -8.94
C LEU A 287 -0.78 8.79 -9.51
N ARG A 288 0.21 9.25 -8.75
CA ARG A 288 1.62 9.22 -9.19
C ARG A 288 2.12 7.80 -9.41
N GLN A 289 1.79 6.88 -8.52
CA GLN A 289 2.16 5.47 -8.67
C GLN A 289 1.66 4.87 -9.99
N ILE A 290 0.49 5.30 -10.49
CA ILE A 290 -0.03 4.84 -11.79
C ILE A 290 0.90 5.19 -12.95
N ALA A 291 1.54 6.37 -12.91
CA ALA A 291 2.47 6.79 -13.95
C ALA A 291 3.82 6.04 -13.87
N GLU A 292 4.19 5.60 -12.67
CA GLU A 292 5.43 4.87 -12.40
C GLU A 292 5.33 3.36 -12.67
N VAL A 293 4.12 2.79 -12.72
CA VAL A 293 3.91 1.37 -13.04
C VAL A 293 4.40 1.06 -14.46
N LYS A 294 5.66 0.65 -14.56
CA LYS A 294 6.22 -0.04 -15.71
C LYS A 294 5.66 -1.47 -15.71
N MET A 295 4.63 -1.68 -16.54
CA MET A 295 4.18 -3.00 -17.00
C MET A 295 3.96 -4.03 -15.88
N ILE A 296 2.75 -4.10 -15.32
CA ILE A 296 2.35 -5.28 -14.56
C ILE A 296 2.32 -6.47 -15.52
N LYS A 297 3.41 -7.25 -15.57
CA LYS A 297 3.34 -8.61 -16.10
C LYS A 297 2.40 -9.36 -15.15
N ALA A 298 1.26 -9.77 -15.69
CA ALA A 298 0.35 -10.67 -14.98
C ALA A 298 1.10 -11.97 -14.68
N THR A 299 1.45 -12.17 -13.41
CA THR A 299 1.69 -13.50 -12.82
C THR A 299 0.40 -14.03 -12.21
#